data_AF-A0A3B1C2B2-F1
#
_entry.id   AF-A0A3B1C2B2-F1
#
_cell.length_a   1.000
_cell.length_b   1.000
_cell.length_c   1.000
_cell.angle_alpha   90.00
_cell.angle_beta   90.00
_cell.angle_gamma   90.00
#
_symmetry.space_group_name_H-M   'P 1'
#
loop_
_entity.id
_entity.type
_entity.pdbx_description
1 polymer ?
#
loop_
_entity_poly.entity_id
_entity_poly.type
_entity_poly.pdbx_seq_one_letter_code
_entity_poly.pdbx_strand_id
1 'polypeptide(L)'
;SLDEDRVGAMSAAMLSLGDRTSQELARGELEQVLIKGKDGFVLMTHAGDEAVVTVLAKPKAKLGLIFLDVKRAADSITKLL
;
A
#
# COMPACT_ATOMS: atom_id res chain seq x y z
N SER A 1 6.89 18.43 -7.38
CA SER A 1 7.48 17.09 -7.55
C SER A 1 6.91 16.19 -6.47
N LEU A 2 6.84 14.89 -6.73
CA LEU A 2 6.66 13.89 -5.67
C LEU A 2 7.98 13.82 -4.91
N ASP A 3 7.94 13.95 -3.60
CA ASP A 3 9.11 13.87 -2.72
C ASP A 3 9.11 12.46 -2.12
N GLU A 4 10.10 11.65 -2.51
CA GLU A 4 10.19 10.23 -2.15
C GLU A 4 10.29 10.05 -0.63
N ASP A 5 11.03 10.92 0.07
CA ASP A 5 11.17 10.88 1.52
C ASP A 5 9.82 11.15 2.20
N ARG A 6 9.04 12.11 1.68
CA ARG A 6 7.69 12.38 2.19
C ARG A 6 6.75 11.22 1.95
N VAL A 7 6.80 10.61 0.76
CA VAL A 7 5.96 9.45 0.43
C VAL A 7 6.31 8.26 1.31
N GLY A 8 7.59 8.00 1.55
CA GLY A 8 8.05 6.95 2.47
C GLY A 8 7.50 7.15 3.88
N ALA A 9 7.69 8.35 4.45
CA ALA A 9 7.21 8.69 5.79
C ALA A 9 5.67 8.55 5.92
N MET A 10 4.92 9.06 4.93
CA MET A 10 3.45 8.93 4.93
C MET A 10 3.00 7.47 4.82
N SER A 11 3.67 6.67 3.98
CA SER A 11 3.30 5.27 3.77
C SER A 11 3.56 4.44 5.02
N ALA A 12 4.71 4.62 5.67
CA ALA A 12 5.04 3.95 6.93
C ALA A 12 4.05 4.30 8.06
N ALA A 13 3.70 5.59 8.19
CA ALA A 13 2.72 6.05 9.18
C ALA A 13 1.33 5.47 8.93
N MET A 14 0.87 5.45 7.68
CA MET A 14 -0.45 4.92 7.34
C MET A 14 -0.56 3.41 7.49
N LEU A 15 0.48 2.65 7.13
CA LEU A 15 0.51 1.21 7.37
C LEU A 15 0.51 0.90 8.87
N SER A 16 1.34 1.60 9.65
CA SER A 16 1.38 1.45 11.11
C SER A 16 0.01 1.71 11.78
N LEU A 17 -0.70 2.75 11.32
CA LEU A 17 -2.06 3.03 11.79
C LEU A 17 -3.06 2.00 11.28
N GLY A 18 -2.91 1.53 10.04
CA GLY A 18 -3.73 0.48 9.45
C GLY A 18 -3.61 -0.84 10.22
N ASP A 19 -2.39 -1.24 10.59
CA ASP A 19 -2.09 -2.45 11.35
C ASP A 19 -2.79 -2.41 12.70
N ARG A 20 -2.59 -1.32 13.45
CA ARG A 20 -3.27 -1.09 14.73
C ARG A 20 -4.78 -1.10 14.57
N THR A 21 -5.31 -0.39 13.58
CA THR A 21 -6.77 -0.33 13.33
C THR A 21 -7.34 -1.70 12.99
N SER A 22 -6.64 -2.48 12.17
CA SER A 22 -7.04 -3.83 11.79
C SER A 22 -7.11 -4.74 13.02
N GLN A 23 -6.11 -4.66 13.90
CA GLN A 23 -6.09 -5.42 15.15
C GLN A 23 -7.21 -4.98 16.11
N GLU A 24 -7.36 -3.68 16.35
CA GLU A 24 -8.37 -3.12 17.27
C GLU A 24 -9.81 -3.41 16.81
N LEU A 25 -10.05 -3.42 15.49
CA LEU A 25 -11.35 -3.73 14.90
C LEU A 25 -11.52 -5.23 14.57
N ALA A 26 -10.63 -6.09 15.06
CA ALA A 26 -10.66 -7.54 14.85
C ALA A 26 -10.82 -7.93 13.36
N ARG A 27 -10.07 -7.27 12.47
CA ARG A 27 -10.03 -7.56 11.01
C ARG A 27 -8.86 -8.47 10.62
N GLY A 28 -7.98 -8.81 11.56
CA GLY A 28 -6.82 -9.68 11.34
C GLY A 28 -5.58 -8.90 10.92
N GLU A 29 -4.70 -9.55 10.17
CA GLU A 29 -3.51 -8.92 9.60
C GLU A 29 -3.89 -7.92 8.49
N LEU A 30 -3.22 -6.78 8.45
CA LEU A 30 -3.44 -5.80 7.39
C LEU A 30 -2.83 -6.31 6.08
N GLU A 31 -3.67 -6.53 5.07
CA GLU A 31 -3.17 -6.86 3.74
C GLU A 31 -2.67 -5.63 2.98
N GLN A 32 -3.41 -4.51 3.06
CA GLN A 32 -3.12 -3.29 2.30
C GLN A 32 -3.95 -2.09 2.80
N VAL A 33 -3.45 -0.88 2.56
CA VAL A 33 -4.18 0.39 2.73
C VAL A 33 -4.59 0.91 1.35
N LEU A 34 -5.89 1.16 1.16
CA LEU A 34 -6.45 1.76 -0.05
C LEU A 34 -7.06 3.13 0.27
N ILE A 35 -6.56 4.17 -0.39
CA ILE A 35 -7.09 5.53 -0.32
C ILE A 35 -7.80 5.82 -1.64
N LYS A 36 -9.09 6.17 -1.57
CA LYS A 36 -9.88 6.62 -2.71
C LYS A 36 -10.02 8.14 -2.68
N GLY A 37 -9.35 8.80 -3.61
CA GLY A 37 -9.48 10.23 -3.85
C GLY A 37 -10.38 10.54 -5.05
N LYS A 38 -10.69 11.82 -5.26
CA LYS A 38 -11.40 12.28 -6.47
C LYS A 38 -10.56 12.04 -7.73
N ASP A 39 -9.25 12.16 -7.60
CA ASP A 39 -8.30 12.08 -8.71
C ASP A 39 -7.66 10.70 -8.88
N GLY A 40 -8.11 9.70 -8.12
CA GLY A 40 -7.67 8.32 -8.28
C GLY A 40 -7.55 7.57 -6.98
N PHE A 41 -6.63 6.61 -6.97
CA PHE A 41 -6.39 5.72 -5.85
C PHE A 41 -4.92 5.76 -5.46
N VAL A 42 -4.67 5.62 -4.17
CA VAL A 42 -3.34 5.27 -3.64
C VAL A 42 -3.47 3.94 -2.94
N LEU A 43 -2.62 3.00 -3.29
CA LEU A 43 -2.54 1.69 -2.67
C LEU A 43 -1.18 1.51 -2.01
N MET A 44 -1.16 1.00 -0.79
CA MET A 44 0.07 0.73 -0.04
C MET A 44 0.00 -0.68 0.54
N THR A 45 1.07 -1.44 0.41
CA THR A 45 1.21 -2.76 1.02
C THR A 45 2.66 -2.99 1.45
N HIS A 46 2.84 -3.82 2.48
CA HIS A 46 4.15 -4.27 2.91
C HIS A 46 4.80 -5.13 1.81
N ALA A 47 6.11 -5.02 1.65
CA ALA A 47 6.93 -5.86 0.79
C ALA A 47 8.07 -6.45 1.62
N GLY A 48 7.76 -7.52 2.35
CA GLY A 48 8.62 -8.03 3.41
C GLY A 48 8.54 -7.13 4.65
N ASP A 49 9.53 -7.25 5.53
CA ASP A 49 9.50 -6.61 6.85
C ASP A 49 10.01 -5.15 6.83
N GLU A 50 10.77 -4.77 5.80
CA GLU A 50 11.50 -3.49 5.77
C GLU A 50 11.10 -2.54 4.63
N ALA A 51 10.23 -2.97 3.72
CA ALA A 51 9.87 -2.18 2.55
C ALA A 51 8.35 -2.06 2.34
N VAL A 52 7.98 -1.00 1.61
CA VAL A 52 6.60 -0.67 1.29
C VAL A 52 6.47 -0.42 -0.21
N VAL A 53 5.44 -0.99 -0.82
CA VAL A 53 5.06 -0.70 -2.20
C VAL A 53 3.89 0.27 -2.21
N THR A 54 4.12 1.45 -2.77
CA THR A 54 3.09 2.49 -2.94
C THR A 54 2.77 2.69 -4.42
N VAL A 55 1.50 2.53 -4.79
CA VAL A 55 1.00 2.66 -6.16
C VAL A 55 -0.02 3.77 -6.27
N LEU A 56 0.16 4.65 -7.25
CA LEU A 56 -0.80 5.68 -7.62
C LEU A 56 -1.53 5.28 -8.90
N ALA A 57 -2.86 5.25 -8.85
CA ALA A 57 -3.69 4.85 -9.98
C ALA A 57 -4.72 5.92 -10.32
N LYS A 58 -5.01 6.08 -11.62
CA LYS A 58 -6.04 7.01 -12.11
C LYS A 58 -7.46 6.56 -11.72
N PRO A 59 -8.48 7.44 -11.73
CA PRO A 59 -9.84 7.10 -11.31
C PRO A 59 -10.49 5.98 -12.14
N LYS A 60 -10.10 5.85 -13.41
CA LYS A 60 -10.63 4.86 -14.36
C LYS A 60 -9.85 3.53 -14.33
N ALA A 61 -8.92 3.36 -13.39
CA ALA A 61 -8.11 2.16 -13.34
C ALA A 61 -8.93 0.95 -12.86
N LYS A 62 -8.59 -0.23 -13.42
CA LYS A 62 -9.25 -1.49 -13.07
C LYS A 62 -8.66 -2.01 -11.75
N LEU A 63 -9.30 -1.68 -10.62
CA LEU A 63 -8.79 -2.01 -9.28
C LEU A 63 -8.43 -3.49 -9.10
N GLY A 64 -9.24 -4.41 -9.63
CA GLY A 64 -8.93 -5.85 -9.55
C GLY A 64 -7.60 -6.24 -10.20
N LEU A 65 -7.21 -5.58 -11.31
CA LEU A 65 -5.91 -5.79 -11.94
C LEU A 65 -4.78 -5.12 -11.15
N ILE A 66 -5.03 -3.93 -10.59
CA ILE A 66 -4.06 -3.24 -9.75
C ILE A 66 -3.70 -4.10 -8.53
N PHE A 67 -4.69 -4.68 -7.84
CA PHE A 67 -4.42 -5.55 -6.70
C PHE A 67 -3.58 -6.77 -7.09
N LEU A 68 -3.86 -7.38 -8.25
CA LEU A 68 -3.08 -8.51 -8.75
C LEU A 68 -1.61 -8.12 -9.03
N ASP A 69 -1.40 -6.98 -9.68
CA ASP A 69 -0.06 -6.52 -10.06
C ASP A 69 0.73 -6.05 -8.83
N VAL A 70 0.09 -5.36 -7.89
CA VAL A 70 0.72 -4.91 -6.63
C VAL A 70 1.14 -6.10 -5.78
N LYS A 71 0.30 -7.12 -5.64
CA LYS A 71 0.66 -8.34 -4.91
C LYS A 71 1.90 -9.01 -5.51
N ARG A 72 1.94 -9.15 -6.85
CA ARG A 72 3.09 -9.73 -7.55
C ARG A 72 4.35 -8.89 -7.40
N ALA A 73 4.21 -7.55 -7.43
CA ALA A 73 5.33 -6.64 -7.26
C ALA A 73 5.90 -6.73 -5.83
N ALA A 74 5.04 -6.71 -4.81
CA ALA A 74 5.43 -6.89 -3.42
C ALA A 74 6.16 -8.23 -3.22
N ASP A 75 5.58 -9.34 -3.68
CA ASP A 75 6.19 -10.67 -3.60
C ASP A 75 7.55 -10.74 -4.31
N SER A 76 7.74 -9.97 -5.39
CA SER A 76 9.00 -9.92 -6.13
C SER A 76 10.06 -9.11 -5.39
N ILE A 77 9.66 -7.99 -4.77
CA ILE A 77 10.55 -7.14 -3.96
C ILE A 77 10.99 -7.89 -2.71
N THR A 78 10.08 -8.58 -2.02
CA THR A 78 10.40 -9.40 -0.84
C THR A 78 11.45 -10.46 -1.14
N LYS A 79 11.56 -10.96 -2.38
CA LYS A 79 12.58 -11.96 -2.77
C LYS A 79 13.95 -11.35 -3.08
N LEU A 80 14.02 -10.04 -3.25
CA LEU A 80 15.25 -9.31 -3.57
C LEU A 80 15.92 -8.73 -2.32
N LEU A 81 15.15 -8.55 -1.24
CA LEU A 81 15.59 -8.14 0.09
C LEU A 81 15.97 -9.38 0.91
#